data_AF-A0A954HM39-F1
#
_entry.id   AF-A0A954HM39-F1
#
_cell.length_a   1.000
_cell.length_b   1.000
_cell.length_c   1.000
_cell.angle_alpha   90.00
_cell.angle_beta   90.00
_cell.angle_gamma   90.00
#
_symmetry.space_group_name_H-M   'P 1'
#
loop_
_entity.id
_entity.type
_entity.pdbx_description
1 polymer ?
#
loop_
_entity_poly.entity_id
_entity_poly.type
_entity_poly.pdbx_seq_one_letter_code
_entity_poly.pdbx_strand_id
1 'polypeptide(L)'
;MPKFPLTHRLRAVAGRPFRTAMVRSRRRFLQAAEHSCRETQRQTLQRLLRLNSGSRFFRDYGLRESLTIDEFRSALPICDYDTFHPYIEQMRQGRHSALLGRHNQLLMYALTSGTTSASKYIPVTSEFLKCYRRGWQHWGITVHEQNPRLKLLRMVQLTSGHRLSLAPDGTPQGSISGLVTAMQSPIVRRMYSIPAAVAGIRGPTARRYAQVRFALEDPWVGMLVTANPATLLQISEFADAHAEELIRDIRNGSLQGTPAEITSSESKALSRWLRPNLQRSQDLERIIGESGSLKPTACWPELQCLGVWTGGSAAAYLPELRDRFGSVPLHDHGLHASEGRMTIPLTPGTSAGLPDITSHFFEFLPAESVTATDGISSGQKEPAALLDLPPHDVAYGRTLLADELETGREYFVLMTTASGLYRYNIRDVVRCTGFYGSSPLLEFLHKGAHVSSITGEKISESQVVTSVTRAAAECDLSVSLFTLTPRWG
;
A
#
# COMPACT_ATOMS: atom_id res chain seq x y z
N MET A 1 -23.78 -22.50 -15.68
CA MET A 1 -22.64 -21.54 -15.67
C MET A 1 -23.08 -20.25 -16.33
N PRO A 2 -22.88 -19.08 -15.70
CA PRO A 2 -23.20 -17.81 -16.34
C PRO A 2 -22.41 -17.64 -17.64
N LYS A 3 -23.09 -17.23 -18.71
CA LYS A 3 -22.43 -16.89 -19.98
C LYS A 3 -21.76 -15.53 -19.80
N PHE A 4 -20.47 -15.51 -19.49
CA PHE A 4 -19.69 -14.27 -19.41
C PHE A 4 -19.81 -13.43 -20.69
N PRO A 5 -19.80 -12.09 -20.60
CA PRO A 5 -19.81 -11.22 -21.76
C PRO A 5 -18.71 -11.58 -22.76
N LEU A 6 -19.01 -11.51 -24.06
CA LEU A 6 -18.03 -11.84 -25.12
C LEU A 6 -16.75 -11.00 -25.00
N THR A 7 -16.89 -9.72 -24.64
CA THR A 7 -15.77 -8.81 -24.40
C THR A 7 -14.84 -9.29 -23.28
N HIS A 8 -15.38 -9.89 -22.22
CA HIS A 8 -14.58 -10.45 -21.12
C HIS A 8 -13.81 -11.68 -21.56
N ARG A 9 -14.44 -12.56 -22.35
CA ARG A 9 -13.79 -13.75 -22.92
C ARG A 9 -12.66 -13.38 -23.88
N LEU A 10 -12.91 -12.43 -24.78
CA LEU A 10 -11.90 -11.92 -25.72
C LEU A 10 -10.72 -11.28 -24.97
N ARG A 11 -10.99 -10.44 -23.96
CA ARG A 11 -9.96 -9.86 -23.09
C ARG A 11 -9.14 -10.93 -22.38
N ALA A 12 -9.80 -11.96 -21.85
CA ALA A 12 -9.11 -13.07 -21.18
C ALA A 12 -8.17 -13.81 -22.14
N VAL A 13 -8.56 -14.04 -23.40
CA VAL A 13 -7.70 -14.66 -24.41
C VAL A 13 -6.55 -13.73 -24.82
N ALA A 14 -6.84 -12.46 -25.16
CA ALA A 14 -5.85 -11.48 -25.57
C ALA A 14 -4.78 -11.20 -24.49
N GLY A 15 -5.13 -11.34 -23.21
CA GLY A 15 -4.20 -11.16 -22.09
C GLY A 15 -3.26 -12.35 -21.82
N ARG A 16 -3.42 -13.50 -22.48
CA ARG A 16 -2.59 -14.70 -22.27
C ARG A 16 -1.07 -14.47 -22.38
N PRO A 17 -0.53 -13.84 -23.43
CA PRO A 17 0.91 -13.63 -23.55
C PRO A 17 1.46 -12.75 -22.41
N PHE A 18 0.75 -11.68 -22.06
CA PHE A 18 1.12 -10.79 -20.96
C PHE A 18 1.15 -11.51 -19.61
N ARG A 19 0.12 -12.31 -19.30
CA ARG A 19 0.10 -13.13 -18.08
C ARG A 19 1.23 -14.15 -18.06
N THR A 20 1.55 -14.76 -19.19
CA THR A 20 2.67 -15.72 -19.29
C THR A 20 4.01 -15.06 -18.99
N ALA A 21 4.24 -13.84 -19.51
CA ALA A 21 5.44 -13.06 -19.19
C ALA A 21 5.52 -12.70 -17.70
N MET A 22 4.40 -12.28 -17.10
CA MET A 22 4.32 -11.99 -15.66
C MET A 22 4.57 -13.22 -14.79
N VAL A 23 4.03 -14.39 -15.17
CA VAL A 23 4.30 -15.67 -14.48
C VAL A 23 5.78 -16.01 -14.54
N ARG A 24 6.44 -15.83 -15.69
CA ARG A 24 7.90 -16.04 -15.81
C ARG A 24 8.70 -15.07 -14.93
N SER A 25 8.31 -13.79 -14.89
CA SER A 25 8.93 -12.81 -14.00
C SER A 25 8.80 -13.22 -12.53
N ARG A 26 7.60 -13.62 -12.10
CA ARG A 26 7.35 -14.08 -10.74
C ARG A 26 8.15 -15.33 -10.40
N ARG A 27 8.24 -16.31 -11.31
CA ARG A 27 9.06 -17.52 -11.08
C ARG A 27 10.53 -17.17 -10.84
N ARG A 28 11.09 -16.22 -11.61
CA ARG A 28 12.47 -15.75 -11.37
C ARG A 28 12.62 -15.08 -10.01
N PHE A 29 11.64 -14.28 -9.60
CA PHE A 29 11.62 -13.67 -8.27
C PHE A 29 11.59 -14.74 -7.15
N LEU A 30 10.71 -15.74 -7.27
CA LEU A 30 10.65 -16.84 -6.30
C LEU A 30 11.95 -17.64 -6.26
N GLN A 31 12.53 -17.98 -7.41
CA GLN A 31 13.82 -18.68 -7.47
C GLN A 31 14.95 -17.89 -6.81
N ALA A 32 14.99 -16.57 -7.04
CA ALA A 32 15.98 -15.69 -6.40
C ALA A 32 15.79 -15.63 -4.87
N ALA A 33 14.54 -15.57 -4.40
CA ALA A 33 14.23 -15.59 -2.97
C ALA A 33 14.59 -16.95 -2.33
N GLU A 34 14.30 -18.05 -3.03
CA GLU A 34 14.51 -19.40 -2.54
C GLU A 34 15.99 -19.76 -2.40
N HIS A 35 16.84 -19.33 -3.34
CA HIS A 35 18.21 -19.86 -3.43
C HIS A 35 19.32 -18.80 -3.37
N SER A 36 19.01 -17.50 -3.49
CA SER A 36 20.05 -16.48 -3.74
C SER A 36 19.71 -15.13 -3.14
N CYS A 37 19.09 -15.10 -1.95
CA CYS A 37 18.66 -13.87 -1.27
C CYS A 37 19.80 -12.84 -1.15
N ARG A 38 20.91 -13.22 -0.50
CA ARG A 38 22.08 -12.35 -0.26
C ARG A 38 22.67 -11.80 -1.55
N GLU A 39 22.88 -12.67 -2.53
CA GLU A 39 23.45 -12.29 -3.82
C GLU A 39 22.52 -11.35 -4.60
N THR A 40 21.22 -11.63 -4.60
CA THR A 40 20.20 -10.77 -5.23
C THR A 40 20.15 -9.39 -4.56
N GLN A 41 20.27 -9.32 -3.25
CA GLN A 41 20.35 -8.05 -2.50
C GLN A 41 21.62 -7.28 -2.81
N ARG A 42 22.77 -7.96 -2.90
CA ARG A 42 24.05 -7.34 -3.32
C ARG A 42 23.93 -6.73 -4.71
N GLN A 43 23.40 -7.47 -5.68
CA GLN A 43 23.18 -6.96 -7.05
C GLN A 43 22.18 -5.80 -7.08
N THR A 44 21.14 -5.86 -6.26
CA THR A 44 20.13 -4.81 -6.14
C THR A 44 20.73 -3.53 -5.58
N LEU A 45 21.54 -3.61 -4.52
CA LEU A 45 22.26 -2.45 -3.99
C LEU A 45 23.16 -1.83 -5.07
N GLN A 46 23.98 -2.62 -5.76
CA GLN A 46 24.86 -2.13 -6.83
C GLN A 46 24.08 -1.47 -7.98
N ARG A 47 22.89 -1.97 -8.31
CA ARG A 47 22.00 -1.35 -9.30
C ARG A 47 21.47 -0.01 -8.82
N LEU A 48 21.05 0.08 -7.55
CA LEU A 48 20.52 1.30 -6.96
C LEU A 48 21.60 2.39 -6.78
N LEU A 49 22.82 2.00 -6.39
CA LEU A 49 23.95 2.92 -6.27
C LEU A 49 24.34 3.52 -7.64
N ARG A 50 24.41 2.68 -8.68
CA ARG A 50 24.66 3.15 -10.05
C ARG A 50 23.55 4.03 -10.61
N LEU A 51 22.29 3.77 -10.23
CA LEU A 51 21.14 4.52 -10.77
C LEU A 51 21.22 6.02 -10.48
N ASN A 52 21.71 6.38 -9.30
CA ASN A 52 21.71 7.75 -8.78
C ASN A 52 23.12 8.30 -8.55
N SER A 53 24.11 7.66 -9.17
CA SER A 53 25.49 8.10 -9.10
C SER A 53 25.65 9.49 -9.71
N GLY A 54 26.60 10.25 -9.16
CA GLY A 54 26.85 11.62 -9.57
C GLY A 54 25.78 12.63 -9.13
N SER A 55 24.77 12.23 -8.35
CA SER A 55 23.90 13.16 -7.63
C SER A 55 24.70 13.99 -6.62
N ARG A 56 24.15 15.13 -6.18
CA ARG A 56 24.76 15.93 -5.12
C ARG A 56 24.90 15.12 -3.83
N PHE A 57 23.86 14.39 -3.45
CA PHE A 57 23.88 13.49 -2.29
C PHE A 57 25.09 12.53 -2.32
N PHE A 58 25.40 11.95 -3.48
CA PHE A 58 26.57 11.07 -3.62
C PHE A 58 27.89 11.79 -3.36
N ARG A 59 28.03 13.05 -3.82
CA ARG A 59 29.23 13.85 -3.56
C ARG A 59 29.36 14.23 -2.10
N ASP A 60 28.25 14.66 -1.49
CA ASP A 60 28.22 15.15 -0.10
C ASP A 60 28.59 14.03 0.89
N TYR A 61 28.18 12.78 0.63
CA TYR A 61 28.48 11.60 1.47
C TYR A 61 29.60 10.69 0.93
N GLY A 62 30.33 11.11 -0.11
CA GLY A 62 31.45 10.33 -0.67
C GLY A 62 31.08 8.94 -1.20
N LEU A 63 29.82 8.75 -1.64
CA LEU A 63 29.33 7.46 -2.13
C LEU A 63 29.90 7.13 -3.52
N ARG A 64 30.25 5.86 -3.72
CA ARG A 64 30.76 5.33 -4.99
C ARG A 64 29.76 4.34 -5.60
N GLU A 65 29.82 4.18 -6.91
CA GLU A 65 28.95 3.25 -7.66
C GLU A 65 29.14 1.78 -7.29
N SER A 66 30.35 1.42 -6.87
CA SER A 66 30.79 0.03 -6.67
C SER A 66 31.14 -0.26 -5.22
N LEU A 67 30.34 0.23 -4.27
CA LEU A 67 30.53 -0.10 -2.85
C LEU A 67 30.09 -1.55 -2.57
N THR A 68 30.87 -2.23 -1.74
CA THR A 68 30.40 -3.41 -1.02
C THR A 68 29.34 -3.01 0.02
N ILE A 69 28.60 -3.98 0.55
CA ILE A 69 27.59 -3.72 1.58
C ILE A 69 28.24 -3.08 2.83
N ASP A 70 29.40 -3.58 3.24
CA ASP A 70 30.09 -3.07 4.43
C ASP A 70 30.66 -1.67 4.20
N GLU A 71 31.27 -1.40 3.04
CA GLU A 71 31.69 -0.03 2.69
C GLU A 71 30.50 0.93 2.60
N PHE A 72 29.35 0.49 2.08
CA PHE A 72 28.12 1.28 2.03
C PHE A 72 27.61 1.63 3.43
N ARG A 73 27.63 0.67 4.35
CA ARG A 73 27.27 0.88 5.77
C ARG A 73 28.23 1.85 6.46
N SER A 74 29.53 1.74 6.20
CA SER A 74 30.54 2.65 6.78
C SER A 74 30.48 4.07 6.21
N ALA A 75 30.08 4.22 4.94
CA ALA A 75 30.07 5.51 4.27
C ALA A 75 28.85 6.38 4.61
N LEU A 76 27.71 5.77 4.93
CA LEU A 76 26.46 6.49 5.16
C LEU A 76 25.79 5.94 6.43
N PRO A 77 25.42 6.77 7.42
CA PRO A 77 24.66 6.30 8.58
C PRO A 77 23.23 5.90 8.21
N ILE A 78 22.50 5.29 9.14
CA ILE A 78 21.04 5.15 9.02
C ILE A 78 20.43 6.54 8.86
N CYS A 79 19.62 6.70 7.82
CA CYS A 79 19.05 7.99 7.45
C CYS A 79 17.54 8.02 7.73
N ASP A 80 17.00 9.21 7.89
CA ASP A 80 15.56 9.47 8.02
C ASP A 80 15.11 10.56 7.04
N TYR A 81 13.87 11.05 7.19
CA TYR A 81 13.37 12.07 6.28
C TYR A 81 14.15 13.38 6.36
N ASP A 82 14.61 13.77 7.55
CA ASP A 82 15.30 15.03 7.77
C ASP A 82 16.66 15.04 7.07
N THR A 83 17.30 13.87 6.98
CA THR A 83 18.52 13.69 6.18
C THR A 83 18.29 14.03 4.69
N PHE A 84 17.15 13.63 4.13
CA PHE A 84 16.84 13.84 2.71
C PHE A 84 16.10 15.16 2.43
N HIS A 85 15.48 15.77 3.44
CA HIS A 85 14.63 16.94 3.30
C HIS A 85 15.31 18.11 2.55
N PRO A 86 16.57 18.50 2.85
CA PRO A 86 17.24 19.58 2.11
C PRO A 86 17.46 19.27 0.62
N TYR A 87 17.62 18.00 0.25
CA TYR A 87 17.78 17.58 -1.14
C TYR A 87 16.43 17.54 -1.85
N ILE A 88 15.40 17.03 -1.18
CA ILE A 88 14.02 17.01 -1.69
C ILE A 88 13.52 18.44 -1.95
N GLU A 89 13.82 19.41 -1.09
CA GLU A 89 13.42 20.80 -1.36
C GLU A 89 14.15 21.42 -2.56
N GLN A 90 15.42 21.09 -2.75
CA GLN A 90 16.12 21.50 -3.97
C GLN A 90 15.48 20.86 -5.22
N MET A 91 15.08 19.59 -5.14
CA MET A 91 14.36 18.95 -6.23
C MET A 91 13.02 19.63 -6.50
N ARG A 92 12.28 20.05 -5.47
CA ARG A 92 11.01 20.78 -5.61
C ARG A 92 11.17 22.16 -6.27
N GLN A 93 12.37 22.72 -6.22
CA GLN A 93 12.77 23.94 -6.94
C GLN A 93 13.35 23.66 -8.35
N GLY A 94 13.26 22.41 -8.83
CA GLY A 94 13.73 22.01 -10.17
C GLY A 94 15.16 21.47 -10.22
N ARG A 95 15.90 21.44 -9.10
CA ARG A 95 17.27 20.90 -9.04
C ARG A 95 17.27 19.40 -8.79
N HIS A 96 16.76 18.62 -9.75
CA HIS A 96 16.53 17.17 -9.57
C HIS A 96 17.83 16.37 -9.33
N SER A 97 18.98 16.86 -9.83
CA SER A 97 20.30 16.27 -9.60
C SER A 97 20.78 16.33 -8.14
N ALA A 98 20.02 16.98 -7.25
CA ALA A 98 20.28 16.96 -5.82
C ALA A 98 20.30 15.53 -5.26
N LEU A 99 19.33 14.69 -5.66
CA LEU A 99 19.19 13.31 -5.18
C LEU A 99 19.18 12.27 -6.30
N LEU A 100 18.76 12.65 -7.51
CA LEU A 100 18.52 11.71 -8.60
C LEU A 100 19.67 11.71 -9.61
N GLY A 101 19.98 10.53 -10.15
CA GLY A 101 20.92 10.39 -11.27
C GLY A 101 20.32 10.86 -12.59
N ARG A 102 21.18 11.10 -13.58
CA ARG A 102 20.82 11.66 -14.90
C ARG A 102 19.69 10.91 -15.62
N HIS A 103 19.61 9.59 -15.43
CA HIS A 103 18.64 8.73 -16.11
C HIS A 103 17.41 8.39 -15.25
N ASN A 104 17.35 8.86 -14.01
CA ASN A 104 16.26 8.57 -13.09
C ASN A 104 15.29 9.75 -13.01
N GLN A 105 14.31 9.78 -13.91
CA GLN A 105 13.39 10.90 -14.05
C GLN A 105 12.38 10.96 -12.91
N LEU A 106 12.21 12.14 -12.30
CA LEU A 106 11.13 12.44 -11.36
C LEU A 106 9.78 12.54 -12.10
N LEU A 107 8.76 11.85 -11.58
CA LEU A 107 7.40 11.85 -12.15
C LEU A 107 6.41 12.63 -11.28
N MET A 108 6.52 12.51 -9.96
CA MET A 108 5.68 13.20 -8.99
C MET A 108 6.31 13.13 -7.59
N TYR A 109 5.71 13.83 -6.63
CA TYR A 109 5.91 13.57 -5.20
C TYR A 109 4.68 12.88 -4.60
N ALA A 110 4.91 11.77 -3.90
CA ALA A 110 3.90 11.14 -3.07
C ALA A 110 3.78 11.92 -1.75
N LEU A 111 2.55 12.32 -1.41
CA LEU A 111 2.25 12.97 -0.14
C LEU A 111 1.99 11.91 0.93
N THR A 112 2.71 11.97 2.05
CA THR A 112 2.40 11.14 3.22
C THR A 112 1.87 12.03 4.35
N SER A 113 0.76 11.63 4.96
CA SER A 113 0.26 12.18 6.22
C SER A 113 1.11 11.68 7.40
N GLY A 114 2.38 12.07 7.43
CA GLY A 114 3.23 11.85 8.60
C GLY A 114 2.62 12.55 9.83
N THR A 115 2.83 11.98 11.01
CA THR A 115 2.36 12.51 12.31
C THR A 115 3.11 13.77 12.77
N THR A 116 4.08 14.25 11.98
CA THR A 116 4.78 15.52 12.18
C THR A 116 4.10 16.64 11.40
N SER A 117 4.13 17.87 11.93
CA SER A 117 3.40 19.06 11.44
C SER A 117 3.67 19.48 9.97
N ALA A 118 4.61 18.85 9.26
CA ALA A 118 4.85 19.02 7.83
C ALA A 118 4.68 17.70 7.06
N SER A 119 3.96 17.75 5.93
CA SER A 119 3.80 16.60 5.02
C SER A 119 5.15 16.20 4.41
N LYS A 120 5.45 14.89 4.37
CA LYS A 120 6.64 14.41 3.64
C LYS A 120 6.34 14.30 2.14
N TYR A 121 7.34 14.67 1.34
CA TYR A 121 7.27 14.67 -0.12
C TYR A 121 8.21 13.60 -0.67
N ILE A 122 7.71 12.38 -0.80
CA ILE A 122 8.54 11.25 -1.24
C ILE A 122 8.66 11.27 -2.77
N PRO A 123 9.89 11.33 -3.35
CA PRO A 123 10.06 11.33 -4.80
C PRO A 123 9.56 10.01 -5.42
N VAL A 124 8.78 10.12 -6.49
CA VAL A 124 8.33 8.98 -7.30
C VAL A 124 8.98 9.10 -8.66
N THR A 125 9.93 8.22 -8.95
CA THR A 125 10.70 8.23 -10.20
C THR A 125 10.21 7.18 -11.20
N SER A 126 10.72 7.26 -12.44
CA SER A 126 10.45 6.27 -13.47
C SER A 126 10.91 4.86 -13.08
N GLU A 127 12.07 4.72 -12.44
CA GLU A 127 12.57 3.43 -11.94
C GLU A 127 11.82 2.94 -10.70
N PHE A 128 11.44 3.85 -9.78
CA PHE A 128 10.55 3.50 -8.67
C PHE A 128 9.24 2.91 -9.19
N LEU A 129 8.63 3.54 -10.20
CA LEU A 129 7.36 3.08 -10.73
C LEU A 129 7.47 1.72 -11.43
N LYS A 130 8.61 1.41 -12.06
CA LYS A 130 8.89 0.06 -12.60
C LYS A 130 8.94 -0.97 -11.47
N CYS A 131 9.65 -0.68 -10.38
CA CYS A 131 9.71 -1.55 -9.20
C CYS A 131 8.32 -1.76 -8.58
N TYR A 132 7.59 -0.67 -8.35
CA TYR A 132 6.23 -0.68 -7.81
C TYR A 132 5.28 -1.57 -8.65
N ARG A 133 5.29 -1.40 -9.98
CA ARG A 133 4.47 -2.22 -10.89
C ARG A 133 4.86 -3.70 -10.87
N ARG A 134 6.15 -4.02 -10.80
CA ARG A 134 6.63 -5.40 -10.73
C ARG A 134 6.15 -6.10 -9.45
N GLY A 135 6.23 -5.43 -8.30
CA GLY A 135 5.70 -5.97 -7.05
C GLY A 135 4.19 -6.27 -7.10
N TRP A 136 3.39 -5.34 -7.64
CA TRP A 136 1.95 -5.58 -7.87
C TRP A 136 1.67 -6.69 -8.88
N GLN A 137 2.52 -6.88 -9.88
CA GLN A 137 2.41 -8.01 -10.81
C GLN A 137 2.68 -9.34 -10.11
N HIS A 138 3.71 -9.42 -9.27
CA HIS A 138 4.01 -10.64 -8.50
C HIS A 138 2.83 -11.01 -7.59
N TRP A 139 2.30 -10.05 -6.83
CA TRP A 139 1.10 -10.26 -6.03
C TRP A 139 -0.12 -10.64 -6.87
N GLY A 140 -0.40 -9.88 -7.94
CA GLY A 140 -1.57 -10.10 -8.78
C GLY A 140 -1.57 -11.46 -9.50
N ILE A 141 -0.40 -12.01 -9.83
CA ILE A 141 -0.28 -13.37 -10.37
C ILE A 141 -0.60 -14.41 -9.31
N THR A 142 -0.09 -14.28 -8.08
CA THR A 142 -0.47 -15.16 -6.96
C THR A 142 -1.99 -15.23 -6.80
N VAL A 143 -2.64 -14.07 -6.77
CA VAL A 143 -4.10 -13.98 -6.63
C VAL A 143 -4.83 -14.61 -7.83
N HIS A 144 -4.34 -14.42 -9.06
CA HIS A 144 -4.93 -15.04 -10.26
C HIS A 144 -4.72 -16.55 -10.35
N GLU A 145 -3.60 -17.08 -9.86
CA GLU A 145 -3.33 -18.52 -9.80
C GLU A 145 -4.30 -19.19 -8.80
N GLN A 146 -4.56 -18.54 -7.67
CA GLN A 146 -5.52 -18.98 -6.65
C GLN A 146 -6.98 -18.78 -7.09
N ASN A 147 -7.24 -17.76 -7.94
CA ASN A 147 -8.57 -17.42 -8.43
C ASN A 147 -8.61 -17.33 -9.97
N PRO A 148 -8.56 -18.45 -10.71
CA PRO A 148 -8.43 -18.44 -12.18
C PRO A 148 -9.58 -17.76 -12.94
N ARG A 149 -10.74 -17.58 -12.29
CA ARG A 149 -11.90 -16.88 -12.84
C ARG A 149 -11.68 -15.37 -12.98
N LEU A 150 -10.77 -14.76 -12.20
CA LEU A 150 -10.51 -13.32 -12.23
C LEU A 150 -10.14 -12.78 -13.61
N LYS A 151 -9.54 -13.60 -14.49
CA LYS A 151 -9.26 -13.21 -15.88
C LYS A 151 -10.51 -12.78 -16.68
N LEU A 152 -11.69 -13.29 -16.29
CA LEU A 152 -12.99 -13.01 -16.90
C LEU A 152 -13.78 -11.91 -16.17
N LEU A 153 -13.29 -11.42 -15.04
CA LEU A 153 -14.00 -10.49 -14.15
C LEU A 153 -13.32 -9.13 -14.13
N ARG A 154 -13.99 -8.11 -13.60
CA ARG A 154 -13.43 -6.78 -13.40
C ARG A 154 -13.08 -6.58 -11.93
N MET A 155 -12.25 -5.57 -11.67
CA MET A 155 -11.86 -5.18 -10.32
C MET A 155 -12.38 -3.79 -9.99
N VAL A 156 -12.78 -3.60 -8.75
CA VAL A 156 -13.06 -2.30 -8.16
C VAL A 156 -11.82 -1.90 -7.36
N GLN A 157 -11.21 -0.78 -7.74
CA GLN A 157 -10.14 -0.17 -6.99
C GLN A 157 -10.46 1.30 -6.79
N LEU A 158 -10.33 1.74 -5.55
CA LEU A 158 -10.62 3.11 -5.16
C LEU A 158 -9.34 3.92 -5.25
N THR A 159 -9.38 5.03 -5.99
CA THR A 159 -8.20 5.84 -6.24
C THR A 159 -8.54 7.32 -6.13
N SER A 160 -7.67 8.06 -5.46
CA SER A 160 -7.63 9.53 -5.51
C SER A 160 -6.76 10.01 -6.68
N GLY A 161 -6.84 11.32 -6.98
CA GLY A 161 -6.01 11.94 -8.00
C GLY A 161 -4.53 12.02 -7.63
N HIS A 162 -3.65 12.01 -8.66
CA HIS A 162 -2.19 12.17 -8.50
C HIS A 162 -1.70 13.62 -8.66
N ARG A 163 -2.61 14.52 -9.03
CA ARG A 163 -2.38 15.97 -9.17
C ARG A 163 -3.31 16.69 -8.19
N LEU A 164 -3.06 16.50 -6.90
CA LEU A 164 -3.79 17.20 -5.83
C LEU A 164 -3.26 18.63 -5.68
N SER A 165 -1.94 18.78 -5.75
CA SER A 165 -1.22 20.05 -5.78
C SER A 165 -0.02 19.97 -6.72
N LEU A 166 0.67 21.09 -6.92
CA LEU A 166 1.91 21.18 -7.70
C LEU A 166 3.04 21.69 -6.81
N ALA A 167 4.25 21.18 -7.02
CA ALA A 167 5.47 21.73 -6.47
C ALA A 167 5.82 23.07 -7.15
N PRO A 168 6.74 23.89 -6.58
CA PRO A 168 7.17 25.14 -7.18
C PRO A 168 7.70 25.01 -8.62
N ASP A 169 8.34 23.89 -8.96
CA ASP A 169 8.80 23.57 -10.31
C ASP A 169 7.71 23.04 -11.25
N GLY A 170 6.46 22.96 -10.79
CA GLY A 170 5.32 22.42 -11.53
C GLY A 170 5.17 20.89 -11.45
N THR A 171 6.02 20.19 -10.70
CA THR A 171 5.93 18.73 -10.54
C THR A 171 4.65 18.34 -9.78
N PRO A 172 3.85 17.35 -10.25
CA PRO A 172 2.67 16.87 -9.55
C PRO A 172 2.92 16.37 -8.12
N GLN A 173 1.97 16.60 -7.23
CA GLN A 173 1.94 16.06 -5.88
C GLN A 173 0.60 15.37 -5.61
N GLY A 174 0.60 14.14 -5.09
CA GLY A 174 -0.63 13.39 -4.84
C GLY A 174 -0.40 11.91 -4.48
N SER A 175 -1.35 11.04 -4.83
CA SER A 175 -1.24 9.60 -4.55
C SER A 175 -0.56 8.81 -5.67
N ILE A 176 0.28 7.83 -5.29
CA ILE A 176 0.93 6.91 -6.23
C ILE A 176 -0.11 6.09 -7.00
N SER A 177 -1.17 5.63 -6.33
CA SER A 177 -2.28 4.90 -6.94
C SER A 177 -2.97 5.70 -8.06
N GLY A 178 -3.11 7.02 -7.88
CA GLY A 178 -3.64 7.91 -8.90
C GLY A 178 -2.74 7.99 -10.14
N LEU A 179 -1.41 7.98 -9.96
CA LEU A 179 -0.45 8.07 -11.05
C LEU A 179 -0.44 6.76 -11.84
N VAL A 180 -0.42 5.64 -11.13
CA VAL A 180 -0.50 4.31 -11.72
C VAL A 180 -1.75 4.19 -12.58
N THR A 181 -2.90 4.65 -12.07
CA THR A 181 -4.19 4.67 -12.79
C THR A 181 -4.14 5.54 -14.04
N ALA A 182 -3.58 6.75 -13.93
CA ALA A 182 -3.43 7.67 -15.06
C ALA A 182 -2.57 7.06 -16.18
N MET A 183 -1.53 6.30 -15.82
CA MET A 183 -0.60 5.67 -16.76
C MET A 183 -1.05 4.30 -17.29
N GLN A 184 -2.22 3.79 -16.88
CA GLN A 184 -2.74 2.51 -17.40
C GLN A 184 -3.02 2.61 -18.90
N SER A 185 -2.64 1.57 -19.64
CA SER A 185 -3.00 1.46 -21.05
C SER A 185 -4.52 1.29 -21.21
N PRO A 186 -5.11 1.66 -22.38
CA PRO A 186 -6.54 1.49 -22.63
C PRO A 186 -7.03 0.05 -22.44
N ILE A 187 -6.17 -0.94 -22.70
CA ILE A 187 -6.49 -2.37 -22.53
C ILE A 187 -6.60 -2.71 -21.04
N VAL A 188 -5.67 -2.22 -20.21
CA VAL A 188 -5.67 -2.46 -18.75
C VAL A 188 -6.86 -1.76 -18.10
N ARG A 189 -7.23 -0.55 -18.55
CA ARG A 189 -8.41 0.18 -18.03
C ARG A 189 -9.72 -0.61 -18.19
N ARG A 190 -9.82 -1.51 -19.18
CA ARG A 190 -10.98 -2.42 -19.36
C ARG A 190 -11.08 -3.52 -18.29
N MET A 191 -10.09 -3.64 -17.41
CA MET A 191 -10.13 -4.54 -16.26
C MET A 191 -10.78 -3.91 -15.04
N TYR A 192 -10.95 -2.59 -15.00
CA TYR A 192 -11.48 -1.85 -13.85
C TYR A 192 -12.94 -1.48 -14.08
N SER A 193 -13.80 -1.63 -13.08
CA SER A 193 -15.23 -1.24 -13.20
C SER A 193 -15.40 0.28 -13.16
N ILE A 194 -14.60 0.97 -12.35
CA ILE A 194 -14.65 2.43 -12.18
C ILE A 194 -13.81 3.12 -13.27
N PRO A 195 -14.37 4.11 -14.02
CA PRO A 195 -13.60 4.90 -14.97
C PRO A 195 -12.51 5.73 -14.28
N ALA A 196 -11.31 5.77 -14.86
CA ALA A 196 -10.18 6.57 -14.32
C ALA A 196 -10.50 8.07 -14.16
N ALA A 197 -11.45 8.60 -14.95
CA ALA A 197 -11.90 9.99 -14.84
C ALA A 197 -12.56 10.32 -13.49
N VAL A 198 -13.11 9.33 -12.78
CA VAL A 198 -13.71 9.51 -11.44
C VAL A 198 -12.68 10.02 -10.43
N ALA A 199 -11.40 9.66 -10.57
CA ALA A 199 -10.33 10.15 -9.69
C ALA A 199 -10.13 11.69 -9.78
N GLY A 200 -10.62 12.32 -10.85
CA GLY A 200 -10.58 13.77 -11.05
C GLY A 200 -11.68 14.56 -10.34
N ILE A 201 -12.70 13.89 -9.78
CA ILE A 201 -13.77 14.57 -9.03
C ILE A 201 -13.17 15.20 -7.78
N ARG A 202 -13.40 16.50 -7.54
CA ARG A 202 -12.76 17.24 -6.44
C ARG A 202 -13.34 16.88 -5.07
N GLY A 203 -14.66 16.92 -4.94
CA GLY A 203 -15.36 16.64 -3.68
C GLY A 203 -15.15 15.20 -3.19
N PRO A 204 -14.69 14.95 -1.96
CA PRO A 204 -14.48 13.60 -1.44
C PRO A 204 -15.76 12.75 -1.44
N THR A 205 -16.88 13.33 -0.98
CA THR A 205 -18.19 12.65 -0.94
C THR A 205 -18.74 12.41 -2.35
N ALA A 206 -18.66 13.41 -3.22
CA ALA A 206 -19.03 13.29 -4.63
C ALA A 206 -18.23 12.20 -5.37
N ARG A 207 -16.92 12.13 -5.10
CA ARG A 207 -16.03 11.09 -5.66
C ARG A 207 -16.44 9.71 -5.14
N ARG A 208 -16.69 9.57 -3.84
CA ARG A 208 -17.15 8.31 -3.24
C ARG A 208 -18.47 7.85 -3.86
N TYR A 209 -19.44 8.75 -3.98
CA TYR A 209 -20.71 8.47 -4.64
C TYR A 209 -20.52 7.93 -6.06
N ALA A 210 -19.70 8.60 -6.88
CA ALA A 210 -19.40 8.14 -8.23
C ALA A 210 -18.70 6.77 -8.26
N GLN A 211 -17.75 6.53 -7.34
CA GLN A 211 -17.07 5.24 -7.22
C GLN A 211 -18.06 4.12 -6.91
N VAL A 212 -18.95 4.32 -5.93
CA VAL A 212 -19.96 3.33 -5.52
C VAL A 212 -20.98 3.09 -6.63
N ARG A 213 -21.49 4.16 -7.28
CA ARG A 213 -22.43 4.06 -8.42
C ARG A 213 -21.87 3.21 -9.55
N PHE A 214 -20.63 3.45 -9.99
CA PHE A 214 -20.00 2.65 -11.05
C PHE A 214 -19.65 1.23 -10.59
N ALA A 215 -19.31 1.03 -9.32
CA ALA A 215 -19.05 -0.31 -8.78
C ALA A 215 -20.33 -1.16 -8.72
N LEU A 216 -21.44 -0.57 -8.28
CA LEU A 216 -22.74 -1.25 -8.20
C LEU A 216 -23.35 -1.53 -9.58
N GLU A 217 -23.10 -0.69 -10.58
CA GLU A 217 -23.57 -0.92 -11.96
C GLU A 217 -22.99 -2.19 -12.59
N ASP A 218 -21.79 -2.62 -12.18
CA ASP A 218 -21.10 -3.78 -12.75
C ASP A 218 -21.34 -5.05 -11.91
N PRO A 219 -22.16 -6.02 -12.37
CA PRO A 219 -22.35 -7.27 -11.64
C PRO A 219 -21.16 -8.25 -11.80
N TRP A 220 -20.21 -7.97 -12.71
CA TRP A 220 -19.10 -8.88 -13.05
C TRP A 220 -17.80 -8.53 -12.32
N VAL A 221 -17.91 -8.04 -11.10
CA VAL A 221 -16.77 -7.74 -10.23
C VAL A 221 -16.29 -9.02 -9.56
N GLY A 222 -15.02 -9.33 -9.74
CA GLY A 222 -14.36 -10.48 -9.14
C GLY A 222 -13.44 -10.12 -7.98
N MET A 223 -13.05 -8.86 -7.86
CA MET A 223 -12.11 -8.42 -6.83
C MET A 223 -12.39 -6.98 -6.42
N LEU A 224 -12.45 -6.75 -5.11
CA LEU A 224 -12.44 -5.41 -4.50
C LEU A 224 -11.07 -5.17 -3.89
N VAL A 225 -10.43 -4.04 -4.20
CA VAL A 225 -9.09 -3.71 -3.70
C VAL A 225 -9.08 -2.32 -3.07
N THR A 226 -8.63 -2.26 -1.82
CA THR A 226 -8.34 -1.03 -1.08
C THR A 226 -7.17 -1.26 -0.13
N ALA A 227 -6.52 -0.21 0.35
CA ALA A 227 -5.45 -0.35 1.34
C ALA A 227 -6.01 -0.86 2.68
N ASN A 228 -6.91 -0.09 3.29
CA ASN A 228 -7.47 -0.40 4.60
C ASN A 228 -8.84 -1.10 4.50
N PRO A 229 -9.07 -2.24 5.20
CA PRO A 229 -10.36 -2.93 5.24
C PRO A 229 -11.53 -2.03 5.67
N ALA A 230 -11.31 -1.07 6.56
CA ALA A 230 -12.32 -0.08 6.98
C ALA A 230 -12.94 0.68 5.79
N THR A 231 -12.18 0.88 4.71
CA THR A 231 -12.72 1.54 3.50
C THR A 231 -13.79 0.71 2.79
N LEU A 232 -13.70 -0.63 2.82
CA LEU A 232 -14.74 -1.48 2.25
C LEU A 232 -16.01 -1.44 3.10
N LEU A 233 -15.87 -1.42 4.42
CA LEU A 233 -16.99 -1.27 5.36
C LEU A 233 -17.70 0.06 5.13
N GLN A 234 -16.96 1.17 5.15
CA GLN A 234 -17.48 2.52 4.88
C GLN A 234 -18.18 2.65 3.53
N ILE A 235 -17.69 1.96 2.49
CA ILE A 235 -18.35 1.96 1.19
C ILE A 235 -19.63 1.15 1.19
N SER A 236 -19.65 0.04 1.93
CA SER A 236 -20.85 -0.76 2.06
C SER A 236 -21.94 0.00 2.82
N GLU A 237 -21.58 0.66 3.92
CA GLU A 237 -22.48 1.55 4.68
C GLU A 237 -22.96 2.72 3.82
N PHE A 238 -22.04 3.35 3.08
CA PHE A 238 -22.39 4.44 2.16
C PHE A 238 -23.35 3.96 1.05
N ALA A 239 -23.16 2.75 0.54
CA ALA A 239 -24.06 2.18 -0.46
C ALA A 239 -25.47 1.99 0.11
N ASP A 240 -25.59 1.47 1.33
CA ASP A 240 -26.89 1.28 1.99
C ASP A 240 -27.57 2.63 2.27
N ALA A 241 -26.83 3.60 2.81
CA ALA A 241 -27.35 4.93 3.15
C ALA A 241 -27.86 5.72 1.94
N HIS A 242 -27.32 5.45 0.74
CA HIS A 242 -27.63 6.15 -0.50
C HIS A 242 -28.27 5.24 -1.56
N ALA A 243 -28.85 4.11 -1.13
CA ALA A 243 -29.29 3.05 -2.04
C ALA A 243 -30.31 3.53 -3.07
N GLU A 244 -31.32 4.29 -2.65
CA GLU A 244 -32.37 4.81 -3.54
C GLU A 244 -31.81 5.72 -4.64
N GLU A 245 -30.90 6.64 -4.27
CA GLU A 245 -30.29 7.58 -5.19
C GLU A 245 -29.36 6.87 -6.17
N LEU A 246 -28.55 5.94 -5.67
CA LEU A 246 -27.64 5.13 -6.47
C LEU A 246 -28.40 4.29 -7.51
N ILE A 247 -29.48 3.62 -7.10
CA ILE A 247 -30.32 2.79 -7.98
C ILE A 247 -31.01 3.67 -9.03
N ARG A 248 -31.55 4.82 -8.64
CA ARG A 248 -32.16 5.80 -9.57
C ARG A 248 -31.15 6.28 -10.61
N ASP A 249 -29.93 6.62 -10.19
CA ASP A 249 -28.87 7.07 -11.10
C ASP A 249 -28.34 5.96 -12.01
N ILE A 250 -28.35 4.70 -11.56
CA ILE A 250 -28.07 3.53 -12.40
C ILE A 250 -29.17 3.35 -13.45
N ARG A 251 -30.45 3.43 -13.03
CA ARG A 251 -31.61 3.34 -13.92
C ARG A 251 -31.55 4.40 -15.02
N ASN A 252 -31.30 5.65 -14.64
CA ASN A 252 -31.36 6.80 -15.55
C ASN A 252 -30.08 7.03 -16.34
N GLY A 253 -28.96 6.39 -15.97
CA GLY A 253 -27.67 6.72 -16.56
C GLY A 253 -27.22 8.13 -16.17
N SER A 254 -27.42 8.52 -14.91
CA SER A 254 -27.09 9.85 -14.38
C SER A 254 -26.12 9.76 -13.20
N LEU A 255 -25.76 10.93 -12.68
CA LEU A 255 -24.90 11.11 -11.53
C LEU A 255 -25.34 12.35 -10.76
N GLN A 256 -26.58 12.32 -10.26
CA GLN A 256 -27.31 13.45 -9.68
C GLN A 256 -27.74 13.21 -8.22
N GLY A 257 -27.40 12.08 -7.62
CA GLY A 257 -27.75 11.79 -6.22
C GLY A 257 -27.10 12.74 -5.21
N THR A 258 -27.87 13.10 -4.19
CA THR A 258 -27.37 13.78 -2.97
C THR A 258 -26.56 12.75 -2.17
N PRO A 259 -25.31 13.03 -1.74
CA PRO A 259 -24.72 14.33 -1.41
C PRO A 259 -23.76 14.89 -2.47
N ALA A 260 -23.83 14.41 -3.72
CA ALA A 260 -22.80 14.69 -4.70
C ALA A 260 -22.99 16.06 -5.37
N GLU A 261 -22.26 17.09 -4.91
CA GLU A 261 -22.04 18.36 -5.64
C GLU A 261 -21.14 18.15 -6.88
N ILE A 262 -21.54 17.25 -7.78
CA ILE A 262 -20.79 16.98 -9.01
C ILE A 262 -21.07 18.10 -10.00
N THR A 263 -20.02 18.81 -10.37
CA THR A 263 -20.11 19.93 -11.29
C THR A 263 -20.50 19.47 -12.69
N SER A 264 -21.11 20.35 -13.48
CA SER A 264 -21.47 20.06 -14.88
C SER A 264 -20.26 19.64 -15.72
N SER A 265 -19.06 20.14 -15.42
CA SER A 265 -17.82 19.75 -16.11
C SER A 265 -17.37 18.33 -15.77
N GLU A 266 -17.47 17.92 -14.50
CA GLU A 266 -17.19 16.55 -14.04
C GLU A 266 -18.19 15.55 -14.64
N SER A 267 -19.48 15.89 -14.64
CA SER A 267 -20.53 15.08 -15.27
C SER A 267 -20.29 14.93 -16.78
N LYS A 268 -19.97 16.03 -17.47
CA LYS A 268 -19.63 16.00 -18.91
C LYS A 268 -18.42 15.11 -19.20
N ALA A 269 -17.40 15.13 -18.35
CA ALA A 269 -16.23 14.26 -18.48
C ALA A 269 -16.57 12.76 -18.35
N LEU A 270 -17.64 12.44 -17.61
CA LEU A 270 -18.11 11.07 -17.37
C LEU A 270 -19.23 10.60 -18.31
N SER A 271 -19.86 11.52 -19.05
CA SER A 271 -21.03 11.29 -19.92
C SER A 271 -20.96 10.03 -20.79
N ARG A 272 -19.80 9.71 -21.40
CA ARG A 272 -19.64 8.53 -22.27
C ARG A 272 -19.85 7.18 -21.55
N TRP A 273 -19.71 7.14 -20.24
CA TRP A 273 -19.89 5.94 -19.41
C TRP A 273 -21.24 5.92 -18.69
N LEU A 274 -21.95 7.05 -18.61
CA LEU A 274 -23.24 7.16 -17.97
C LEU A 274 -24.32 6.73 -18.95
N ARG A 275 -24.76 5.47 -18.84
CA ARG A 275 -25.82 4.89 -19.67
C ARG A 275 -26.94 4.33 -18.80
N PRO A 276 -28.22 4.46 -19.20
CA PRO A 276 -29.34 3.84 -18.50
C PRO A 276 -29.15 2.32 -18.38
N ASN A 277 -29.35 1.77 -17.20
CA ASN A 277 -29.26 0.34 -16.93
C ASN A 277 -30.44 -0.15 -16.09
N LEU A 278 -31.59 -0.30 -16.74
CA LEU A 278 -32.84 -0.72 -16.10
C LEU A 278 -32.70 -2.09 -15.43
N GLN A 279 -32.12 -3.07 -16.13
CA GLN A 279 -31.94 -4.43 -15.62
C GLN A 279 -31.17 -4.42 -14.30
N ARG A 280 -30.04 -3.71 -14.26
CA ARG A 280 -29.24 -3.67 -13.03
C ARG A 280 -29.94 -2.94 -11.90
N SER A 281 -30.68 -1.86 -12.19
CA SER A 281 -31.47 -1.17 -11.16
C SER A 281 -32.51 -2.11 -10.52
N GLN A 282 -33.22 -2.92 -11.33
CA GLN A 282 -34.19 -3.90 -10.84
C GLN A 282 -33.54 -5.03 -10.04
N ASP A 283 -32.35 -5.47 -10.45
CA ASP A 283 -31.59 -6.47 -9.69
C ASP A 283 -31.21 -5.94 -8.29
N LEU A 284 -30.79 -4.68 -8.19
CA LEU A 284 -30.42 -4.06 -6.91
C LEU A 284 -31.65 -3.81 -6.02
N GLU A 285 -32.79 -3.39 -6.58
CA GLU A 285 -34.05 -3.26 -5.84
C GLU A 285 -34.50 -4.60 -5.25
N ARG A 286 -34.39 -5.68 -6.03
CA ARG A 286 -34.68 -7.03 -5.57
C ARG A 286 -33.73 -7.48 -4.44
N ILE A 287 -32.43 -7.19 -4.54
CA ILE A 287 -31.46 -7.50 -3.48
C ILE A 287 -31.84 -6.79 -2.17
N ILE A 288 -32.23 -5.52 -2.23
CA ILE A 288 -32.71 -4.79 -1.05
C ILE A 288 -34.00 -5.41 -0.52
N GLY A 289 -34.96 -5.74 -1.38
CA GLY A 289 -36.21 -6.37 -0.97
C GLY A 289 -36.02 -7.73 -0.28
N GLU A 290 -35.02 -8.50 -0.69
CA GLU A 290 -34.72 -9.82 -0.12
C GLU A 290 -33.87 -9.76 1.16
N SER A 291 -32.93 -8.82 1.26
CA SER A 291 -31.91 -8.80 2.33
C SER A 291 -31.92 -7.57 3.23
N GLY A 292 -32.78 -6.59 2.94
CA GLY A 292 -32.88 -5.32 3.67
C GLY A 292 -31.71 -4.35 3.45
N SER A 293 -30.69 -4.74 2.68
CA SER A 293 -29.51 -3.89 2.40
C SER A 293 -28.87 -4.27 1.06
N LEU A 294 -27.91 -3.46 0.58
CA LEU A 294 -27.12 -3.78 -0.61
C LEU A 294 -25.96 -4.73 -0.23
N LYS A 295 -26.30 -5.92 0.24
CA LYS A 295 -25.31 -6.92 0.69
C LYS A 295 -24.26 -7.18 -0.40
N PRO A 296 -22.95 -6.95 -0.15
CA PRO A 296 -21.91 -7.01 -1.19
C PRO A 296 -21.87 -8.32 -2.00
N THR A 297 -22.07 -9.47 -1.35
CA THR A 297 -22.05 -10.78 -2.02
C THR A 297 -23.25 -11.01 -2.93
N ALA A 298 -24.38 -10.34 -2.68
CA ALA A 298 -25.55 -10.35 -3.56
C ALA A 298 -25.37 -9.34 -4.71
N CYS A 299 -24.79 -8.17 -4.42
CA CYS A 299 -24.45 -7.16 -5.42
C CYS A 299 -23.43 -7.70 -6.44
N TRP A 300 -22.42 -8.44 -5.98
CA TRP A 300 -21.34 -8.99 -6.82
C TRP A 300 -21.27 -10.52 -6.67
N PRO A 301 -22.16 -11.26 -7.38
CA PRO A 301 -22.26 -12.72 -7.21
C PRO A 301 -21.02 -13.48 -7.68
N GLU A 302 -20.18 -12.88 -8.53
CA GLU A 302 -18.92 -13.48 -9.00
C GLU A 302 -17.71 -13.01 -8.19
N LEU A 303 -17.89 -12.33 -7.05
CA LEU A 303 -16.79 -11.86 -6.21
C LEU A 303 -15.94 -13.05 -5.72
N GLN A 304 -14.65 -13.03 -6.05
CA GLN A 304 -13.71 -14.11 -5.74
C GLN A 304 -12.82 -13.79 -4.54
N CYS A 305 -12.46 -12.52 -4.34
CA CYS A 305 -11.54 -12.14 -3.27
C CYS A 305 -11.59 -10.65 -2.92
N LEU A 306 -11.14 -10.32 -1.71
CA LEU A 306 -10.85 -8.95 -1.27
C LEU A 306 -9.33 -8.77 -1.14
N GLY A 307 -8.80 -7.71 -1.75
CA GLY A 307 -7.39 -7.31 -1.61
C GLY A 307 -7.28 -6.14 -0.63
N VAL A 308 -6.88 -6.40 0.61
CA VAL A 308 -6.81 -5.42 1.72
C VAL A 308 -5.63 -5.73 2.64
N TRP A 309 -5.18 -4.76 3.44
CA TRP A 309 -4.26 -5.07 4.54
C TRP A 309 -4.98 -5.88 5.62
N THR A 310 -4.27 -6.87 6.15
CA THR A 310 -4.76 -7.76 7.21
C THR A 310 -3.83 -7.76 8.44
N GLY A 311 -2.59 -7.29 8.28
CA GLY A 311 -1.62 -7.13 9.38
C GLY A 311 -1.72 -5.80 10.13
N GLY A 312 -1.04 -5.71 11.28
CA GLY A 312 -1.05 -4.55 12.16
C GLY A 312 -2.45 -4.13 12.62
N SER A 313 -2.72 -2.82 12.71
CA SER A 313 -4.02 -2.32 13.17
C SER A 313 -5.18 -2.58 12.23
N ALA A 314 -4.92 -2.95 10.97
CA ALA A 314 -5.97 -3.40 10.05
C ALA A 314 -6.66 -4.69 10.53
N ALA A 315 -5.99 -5.51 11.36
CA ALA A 315 -6.53 -6.74 11.92
C ALA A 315 -7.83 -6.51 12.71
N ALA A 316 -7.99 -5.35 13.33
CA ALA A 316 -9.17 -4.99 14.13
C ALA A 316 -10.47 -4.98 13.32
N TYR A 317 -10.41 -4.69 12.01
CA TYR A 317 -11.59 -4.62 11.14
C TYR A 317 -11.97 -5.94 10.50
N LEU A 318 -11.15 -7.00 10.65
CA LEU A 318 -11.38 -8.26 9.96
C LEU A 318 -12.66 -9.00 10.40
N PRO A 319 -13.07 -8.99 11.69
CA PRO A 319 -14.33 -9.61 12.10
C PRO A 319 -15.54 -8.99 11.40
N GLU A 320 -15.65 -7.67 11.43
CA GLU A 320 -16.75 -6.92 10.79
C GLU A 320 -16.71 -7.08 9.26
N LEU A 321 -15.52 -7.08 8.66
CA LEU A 321 -15.37 -7.33 7.23
C LEU A 321 -15.87 -8.73 6.83
N ARG A 322 -15.62 -9.75 7.66
CA ARG A 322 -16.10 -11.12 7.42
C ARG A 322 -17.62 -11.23 7.60
N ASP A 323 -18.20 -10.50 8.54
CA ASP A 323 -19.67 -10.43 8.68
C ASP A 323 -20.31 -9.83 7.42
N ARG A 324 -19.78 -8.69 6.95
CA ARG A 324 -20.34 -7.97 5.81
C ARG A 324 -20.10 -8.65 4.45
N PHE A 325 -18.92 -9.22 4.24
CA PHE A 325 -18.53 -9.84 2.97
C PHE A 325 -18.60 -11.38 2.97
N GLY A 326 -18.99 -12.00 4.10
CA GLY A 326 -19.12 -13.45 4.23
C GLY A 326 -17.80 -14.19 4.09
N SER A 327 -17.84 -15.36 3.45
CA SER A 327 -16.68 -16.26 3.28
C SER A 327 -15.73 -15.88 2.14
N VAL A 328 -15.81 -14.66 1.59
CA VAL A 328 -14.95 -14.22 0.50
C VAL A 328 -13.48 -14.19 0.98
N PRO A 329 -12.56 -14.90 0.29
CA PRO A 329 -11.14 -14.93 0.64
C PRO A 329 -10.49 -13.55 0.73
N LEU A 330 -9.71 -13.34 1.80
CA LEU A 330 -8.87 -12.15 1.97
C LEU A 330 -7.45 -12.43 1.47
N HIS A 331 -6.96 -11.54 0.61
CA HIS A 331 -5.57 -11.54 0.16
C HIS A 331 -4.88 -10.27 0.65
N ASP A 332 -3.95 -10.43 1.58
CA ASP A 332 -3.07 -9.35 1.97
C ASP A 332 -2.20 -8.95 0.78
N HIS A 333 -2.05 -7.65 0.53
CA HIS A 333 -1.25 -7.13 -0.57
C HIS A 333 0.16 -6.69 -0.15
N GLY A 334 0.54 -6.95 1.09
CA GLY A 334 1.87 -6.77 1.65
C GLY A 334 2.12 -5.38 2.23
N LEU A 335 3.18 -5.30 3.02
CA LEU A 335 3.70 -4.05 3.54
C LEU A 335 4.24 -3.20 2.39
N HIS A 336 3.70 -2.00 2.23
CA HIS A 336 4.17 -1.01 1.28
C HIS A 336 3.78 0.39 1.76
N ALA A 337 4.60 1.37 1.41
CA ALA A 337 4.43 2.77 1.74
C ALA A 337 4.79 3.64 0.52
N SER A 338 4.83 4.96 0.73
CA SER A 338 5.22 5.90 -0.33
C SER A 338 6.68 5.74 -0.74
N GLU A 339 7.53 5.24 0.16
CA GLU A 339 8.95 5.00 0.00
C GLU A 339 9.27 3.75 -0.82
N GLY A 340 8.35 2.78 -0.87
CA GLY A 340 8.52 1.54 -1.61
C GLY A 340 7.59 0.42 -1.15
N ARG A 341 7.66 -0.71 -1.85
CA ARG A 341 6.99 -1.94 -1.42
C ARG A 341 8.00 -2.82 -0.69
N MET A 342 7.66 -3.23 0.53
CA MET A 342 8.54 -4.04 1.36
C MET A 342 8.26 -5.51 1.08
N THR A 343 7.02 -5.97 1.28
CA THR A 343 6.69 -7.40 1.25
C THR A 343 5.64 -7.77 0.19
N ILE A 344 5.65 -9.05 -0.20
CA ILE A 344 4.73 -9.67 -1.16
C ILE A 344 4.24 -11.00 -0.57
N PRO A 345 3.02 -11.05 -0.02
CA PRO A 345 2.41 -12.29 0.46
C PRO A 345 2.25 -13.34 -0.65
N LEU A 346 2.48 -14.61 -0.29
CA LEU A 346 2.45 -15.74 -1.23
C LEU A 346 1.17 -16.58 -1.12
N THR A 347 0.52 -16.56 0.04
CA THR A 347 -0.67 -17.35 0.33
C THR A 347 -1.76 -16.47 0.94
N PRO A 348 -3.04 -16.79 0.74
CA PRO A 348 -4.14 -16.10 1.40
C PRO A 348 -4.14 -16.37 2.91
N GLY A 349 -4.83 -15.52 3.67
CA GLY A 349 -5.01 -15.70 5.11
C GLY A 349 -3.79 -15.36 5.98
N THR A 350 -2.71 -14.83 5.40
CA THR A 350 -1.55 -14.31 6.13
C THR A 350 -1.14 -12.95 5.60
N SER A 351 -0.67 -12.10 6.50
CA SER A 351 -0.01 -10.82 6.22
C SER A 351 1.50 -10.98 5.96
N ALA A 352 2.07 -12.15 6.29
CA ALA A 352 3.48 -12.44 6.08
C ALA A 352 3.80 -12.57 4.59
N GLY A 353 4.88 -11.92 4.16
CA GLY A 353 5.29 -11.91 2.75
C GLY A 353 6.79 -11.90 2.55
N LEU A 354 7.19 -12.30 1.35
CA LEU A 354 8.58 -12.22 0.91
C LEU A 354 8.99 -10.75 0.73
N PRO A 355 10.17 -10.32 1.21
CA PRO A 355 10.69 -9.01 0.86
C PRO A 355 10.88 -8.89 -0.66
N ASP A 356 10.61 -7.72 -1.25
CA ASP A 356 10.83 -7.46 -2.69
C ASP A 356 12.33 -7.22 -2.98
N ILE A 357 13.12 -8.28 -2.76
CA ILE A 357 14.59 -8.28 -2.79
C ILE A 357 15.19 -7.92 -4.15
N THR A 358 14.38 -7.87 -5.20
CA THR A 358 14.81 -7.51 -6.57
C THR A 358 14.63 -6.02 -6.87
N SER A 359 13.76 -5.36 -6.12
CA SER A 359 13.41 -3.95 -6.30
C SER A 359 14.18 -3.04 -5.36
N HIS A 360 14.28 -3.46 -4.10
CA HIS A 360 14.79 -2.66 -2.98
C HIS A 360 15.89 -3.43 -2.26
N PHE A 361 16.85 -2.72 -1.69
CA PHE A 361 17.81 -3.29 -0.76
C PHE A 361 17.33 -3.05 0.67
N PHE A 362 17.34 -4.10 1.48
CA PHE A 362 16.82 -4.12 2.84
C PHE A 362 17.93 -4.39 3.83
N GLU A 363 17.87 -3.64 4.93
CA GLU A 363 18.63 -3.92 6.14
C GLU A 363 17.67 -3.91 7.32
N PHE A 364 18.06 -4.55 8.41
CA PHE A 364 17.21 -4.78 9.56
C PHE A 364 17.94 -4.45 10.85
N LEU A 365 17.26 -3.74 11.74
CA LEU A 365 17.74 -3.48 13.10
C LEU A 365 16.92 -4.30 14.08
N PRO A 366 17.52 -5.13 14.94
CA PRO A 366 16.76 -5.83 15.98
C PRO A 366 15.97 -4.83 16.84
N ALA A 367 14.67 -5.04 17.02
CA ALA A 367 13.83 -4.11 17.77
C ALA A 367 14.29 -3.94 19.23
N GLU A 368 14.82 -5.00 19.83
CA GLU A 368 15.36 -5.02 21.20
C GLU A 368 16.57 -4.08 21.36
N SER A 369 17.43 -3.99 20.34
CA SER A 369 18.63 -3.13 20.38
C SER A 369 18.30 -1.66 20.51
N VAL A 370 17.13 -1.25 20.02
CA VAL A 370 16.61 0.11 20.09
C VAL A 370 15.98 0.40 21.46
N THR A 371 15.42 -0.62 22.13
CA THR A 371 14.83 -0.46 23.47
C THR A 371 15.87 -0.37 24.58
N ALA A 372 17.05 -0.96 24.40
CA ALA A 372 18.11 -0.99 25.41
C ALA A 372 18.91 0.33 25.50
N THR A 373 19.03 1.09 24.41
CA THR A 373 19.77 2.36 24.37
C THR A 373 19.09 3.51 25.13
N ASP A 374 17.81 3.38 25.46
CA ASP A 374 17.09 4.34 26.30
C ASP A 374 17.27 4.07 27.82
N GLY A 375 17.99 2.99 28.18
CA GLY A 375 18.08 2.49 29.56
C GLY A 375 19.37 2.81 30.32
N ILE A 376 20.44 3.32 29.69
CA ILE A 376 21.73 3.53 30.38
C ILE A 376 22.44 4.81 29.89
N SER A 377 22.09 5.95 30.50
CA SER A 377 23.09 6.94 30.93
C SER A 377 22.49 7.86 31.99
N SER A 378 22.98 7.71 33.22
CA SER A 378 22.76 8.59 34.36
C SER A 378 23.07 10.06 34.02
N GLY A 379 22.17 10.97 34.41
CA GLY A 379 22.47 12.39 34.58
C GLY A 379 21.65 13.33 33.72
N GLN A 380 20.58 13.86 34.32
CA GLN A 380 19.86 15.10 33.98
C GLN A 380 19.94 15.59 32.52
N LYS A 381 18.88 15.30 31.76
CA LYS A 381 18.23 16.23 30.82
C LYS A 381 16.78 15.81 30.63
N GLU A 382 15.93 16.80 30.43
CA GLU A 382 14.47 16.77 30.28
C GLU A 382 13.92 15.62 29.39
N PRO A 383 12.61 15.30 29.45
CA PRO A 383 12.04 14.18 28.73
C PRO A 383 12.24 14.38 27.22
N ALA A 384 13.20 13.67 26.63
CA ALA A 384 13.42 13.65 25.20
C ALA A 384 12.12 13.15 24.55
N ALA A 385 11.64 13.91 23.57
CA ALA A 385 10.43 13.62 22.83
C ALA A 385 10.45 12.19 22.29
N LEU A 386 9.28 11.56 22.28
CA LEU A 386 8.97 10.21 21.80
C LEU A 386 9.27 9.94 20.30
N LEU A 387 10.19 10.68 19.68
CA LEU A 387 10.46 10.72 18.25
C LEU A 387 11.94 10.49 17.88
N ASP A 388 12.84 10.48 18.85
CA ASP A 388 14.28 10.47 18.61
C ASP A 388 14.86 9.07 18.81
N LEU A 389 14.76 8.24 17.77
CA LEU A 389 15.78 7.20 17.57
C LEU A 389 17.12 7.95 17.42
N PRO A 390 18.17 7.69 18.23
CA PRO A 390 19.48 8.31 18.04
C PRO A 390 19.88 8.35 16.55
N PRO A 391 20.28 9.51 16.01
CA PRO A 391 20.47 9.70 14.57
C PRO A 391 21.71 9.02 13.96
N HIS A 392 22.46 8.18 14.69
CA HIS A 392 23.76 7.68 14.21
C HIS A 392 24.04 6.21 14.62
N ASP A 393 24.68 5.45 13.71
CA ASP A 393 25.02 4.02 13.80
C ASP A 393 25.73 3.59 15.11
N VAL A 394 26.39 4.52 15.81
CA VAL A 394 27.25 4.23 16.97
C VAL A 394 26.48 3.58 18.14
N ALA A 395 25.16 3.78 18.23
CA ALA A 395 24.34 3.24 19.31
C ALA A 395 23.72 1.85 19.03
N TYR A 396 23.63 1.40 17.76
CA TYR A 396 22.75 0.26 17.40
C TYR A 396 23.47 -1.02 16.94
N GLY A 397 24.80 -0.99 16.84
CA GLY A 397 25.56 -2.12 16.29
C GLY A 397 25.35 -2.32 14.79
N ARG A 398 25.75 -3.50 14.28
CA ARG A 398 25.68 -3.84 12.85
C ARG A 398 24.24 -4.19 12.45
N THR A 399 23.73 -3.56 11.40
CA THR A 399 22.47 -3.96 10.75
C THR A 399 22.57 -5.37 10.15
N LEU A 400 21.46 -6.09 10.16
CA LEU A 400 21.34 -7.42 9.58
C LEU A 400 20.84 -7.35 8.13
N LEU A 401 21.26 -8.31 7.32
CA LEU A 401 20.68 -8.58 6.01
C LEU A 401 19.47 -9.51 6.13
N ALA A 402 18.68 -9.60 5.07
CA ALA A 402 17.45 -10.40 5.06
C ALA A 402 17.68 -11.88 5.41
N ASP A 403 18.77 -12.48 4.96
CA ASP A 403 19.13 -13.87 5.24
C ASP A 403 19.78 -14.08 6.63
N GLU A 404 20.01 -13.00 7.38
CA GLU A 404 20.60 -13.03 8.74
C GLU A 404 19.53 -12.94 9.84
N LEU A 405 18.25 -12.88 9.47
CA LEU A 405 17.16 -12.75 10.46
C LEU A 405 16.89 -14.07 11.18
N GLU A 406 16.30 -13.97 12.37
CA GLU A 406 15.91 -15.12 13.16
C GLU A 406 14.39 -15.19 13.26
N THR A 407 13.83 -16.39 13.10
CA THR A 407 12.38 -16.62 13.21
C THR A 407 11.90 -16.28 14.62
N GLY A 408 10.76 -15.59 14.71
CA GLY A 408 10.16 -15.11 15.94
C GLY A 408 10.64 -13.72 16.39
N ARG A 409 11.78 -13.23 15.87
CA ARG A 409 12.33 -11.93 16.24
C ARG A 409 11.73 -10.77 15.46
N GLU A 410 11.77 -9.60 16.08
CA GLU A 410 11.23 -8.34 15.56
C GLU A 410 12.34 -7.40 15.13
N TYR A 411 12.10 -6.68 14.04
CA TYR A 411 13.10 -5.84 13.40
C TYR A 411 12.48 -4.55 12.85
N PHE A 412 13.20 -3.43 12.98
CA PHE A 412 12.93 -2.26 12.15
C PHE A 412 13.44 -2.49 10.74
N VAL A 413 12.64 -2.12 9.74
CA VAL A 413 13.00 -2.22 8.33
C VAL A 413 13.67 -0.93 7.86
N LEU A 414 14.86 -1.08 7.28
CA LEU A 414 15.56 -0.02 6.56
C LEU A 414 15.51 -0.30 5.05
N MET A 415 15.32 0.74 4.25
CA MET A 415 15.20 0.61 2.80
C MET A 415 16.20 1.48 2.05
N THR A 416 16.80 0.91 1.01
CA THR A 416 17.43 1.65 -0.07
C THR A 416 16.61 1.46 -1.34
N THR A 417 16.20 2.55 -1.99
CA THR A 417 15.17 2.52 -3.05
C THR A 417 15.54 3.34 -4.27
N ALA A 418 14.85 3.06 -5.39
CA ALA A 418 15.06 3.77 -6.65
C ALA A 418 14.70 5.26 -6.58
N SER A 419 14.00 5.72 -5.52
CA SER A 419 13.67 7.12 -5.30
C SER A 419 14.85 7.94 -4.77
N GLY A 420 16.02 7.32 -4.55
CA GLY A 420 17.19 7.99 -3.99
C GLY A 420 17.17 8.06 -2.46
N LEU A 421 16.35 7.24 -1.81
CA LEU A 421 16.41 7.03 -0.36
C LEU A 421 17.42 5.89 -0.10
N TYR A 422 18.37 6.11 0.82
CA TYR A 422 19.44 5.17 1.16
C TYR A 422 19.45 4.93 2.67
N ARG A 423 19.58 3.67 3.10
CA ARG A 423 19.50 3.25 4.51
C ARG A 423 18.34 3.94 5.26
N TYR A 424 17.22 4.15 4.58
CA TYR A 424 16.11 4.96 5.06
C TYR A 424 15.29 4.20 6.10
N ASN A 425 15.23 4.75 7.31
CA ASN A 425 14.42 4.23 8.37
C ASN A 425 12.97 4.73 8.25
N ILE A 426 12.09 3.87 7.74
CA ILE A 426 10.66 4.16 7.66
C ILE A 426 9.94 4.04 9.01
N ARG A 427 10.64 3.48 10.00
CA ARG A 427 10.16 3.23 11.36
C ARG A 427 9.04 2.19 11.42
N ASP A 428 9.01 1.26 10.47
CA ASP A 428 8.08 0.12 10.50
C ASP A 428 8.76 -1.09 11.15
N VAL A 429 8.03 -1.75 12.05
CA VAL A 429 8.48 -2.97 12.74
C VAL A 429 7.84 -4.18 12.09
N VAL A 430 8.67 -5.17 11.77
CA VAL A 430 8.26 -6.45 11.19
C VAL A 430 8.74 -7.62 12.04
N ARG A 431 8.02 -8.74 11.99
CA ARG A 431 8.43 -10.01 12.57
C ARG A 431 8.88 -10.97 11.48
N CYS A 432 10.00 -11.65 11.70
CA CYS A 432 10.38 -12.79 10.88
C CYS A 432 9.55 -14.02 11.30
N THR A 433 8.64 -14.46 10.45
CA THR A 433 7.71 -15.57 10.73
C THR A 433 8.24 -16.92 10.26
N GLY A 434 9.34 -16.92 9.50
CA GLY A 434 9.94 -18.12 8.92
C GLY A 434 10.74 -17.75 7.67
N PHE A 435 11.02 -18.75 6.84
CA PHE A 435 11.82 -18.61 5.64
C PHE A 435 11.17 -19.30 4.44
N TYR A 436 11.32 -18.69 3.27
CA TYR A 436 11.09 -19.30 1.97
C TYR A 436 12.46 -19.48 1.31
N GLY A 437 13.03 -20.68 1.47
CA GLY A 437 14.41 -20.96 1.13
C GLY A 437 15.37 -20.01 1.85
N SER A 438 16.12 -19.21 1.09
CA SER A 438 17.12 -18.26 1.62
C SER A 438 16.55 -16.88 2.04
N SER A 439 15.27 -16.60 1.78
CA SER A 439 14.64 -15.31 2.12
C SER A 439 13.67 -15.43 3.29
N PRO A 440 13.62 -14.43 4.19
CA PRO A 440 12.71 -14.44 5.32
C PRO A 440 11.27 -14.15 4.87
N LEU A 441 10.30 -14.59 5.65
CA LEU A 441 8.90 -14.19 5.55
C LEU A 441 8.61 -13.16 6.63
N LEU A 442 8.19 -11.96 6.21
CA LEU A 442 8.05 -10.81 7.09
C LEU A 442 6.58 -10.42 7.26
N GLU A 443 6.13 -10.39 8.51
CA GLU A 443 4.82 -9.88 8.94
C GLU A 443 4.96 -8.45 9.47
N PHE A 444 4.09 -7.54 9.04
CA PHE A 444 4.04 -6.18 9.60
C PHE A 444 3.29 -6.16 10.94
N LEU A 445 3.89 -5.51 11.94
CA LEU A 445 3.31 -5.38 13.28
C LEU A 445 2.72 -3.99 13.51
N HIS A 446 3.55 -2.96 13.46
CA HIS A 446 3.16 -1.58 13.73
C HIS A 446 4.25 -0.61 13.26
N LYS A 447 3.91 0.67 13.22
CA LYS A 447 4.89 1.74 13.08
C LYS A 447 5.48 2.04 14.46
N GLY A 448 6.80 2.04 14.60
CA GLY A 448 7.49 2.23 15.88
C GLY A 448 7.22 3.55 16.60
N ALA A 449 6.66 4.55 15.91
CA ALA A 449 6.18 5.80 16.53
C ALA A 449 4.83 5.65 17.27
N HIS A 450 4.12 4.53 17.10
CA HIS A 450 2.85 4.25 17.77
C HIS A 450 3.06 3.41 19.02
N VAL A 451 3.84 3.97 19.94
CA VAL A 451 4.12 3.41 21.27
C VAL A 451 3.66 4.43 22.30
N SER A 452 2.81 4.00 23.24
CA SER A 452 2.46 4.79 24.42
C SER A 452 3.43 4.45 25.55
N SER A 453 4.01 5.46 26.21
CA SER A 453 4.92 5.29 27.34
C SER A 453 4.53 6.22 28.49
N ILE A 454 4.38 5.66 29.70
CA ILE A 454 4.05 6.42 30.93
C ILE A 454 5.26 6.49 31.89
N THR A 455 5.87 5.35 32.25
CA THR A 455 6.95 5.25 33.25
C THR A 455 8.14 4.41 32.75
N GLY A 456 8.33 4.32 31.43
CA GLY A 456 9.33 3.48 30.77
C GLY A 456 8.77 2.19 30.20
N GLU A 457 7.58 1.76 30.64
CA GLU A 457 6.80 0.73 29.97
C GLU A 457 6.27 1.25 28.62
N LYS A 458 6.66 0.57 27.55
CA LYS A 458 6.32 0.92 26.16
C LYS A 458 5.24 -0.05 25.66
N ILE A 459 4.05 0.45 25.38
CA ILE A 459 2.94 -0.32 24.79
C ILE A 459 2.76 0.09 23.34
N SER A 460 3.02 -0.83 22.41
CA SER A 460 2.77 -0.62 20.98
C SER A 460 1.28 -0.71 20.63
N GLU A 461 0.85 0.01 19.59
CA GLU A 461 -0.48 -0.11 19.01
C GLU A 461 -0.88 -1.58 18.76
N SER A 462 0.06 -2.40 18.27
CA SER A 462 -0.20 -3.82 18.01
C SER A 462 -0.51 -4.63 19.27
N GLN A 463 0.17 -4.34 20.39
CA GLN A 463 -0.10 -4.98 21.68
C GLN A 463 -1.48 -4.56 22.21
N VAL A 464 -1.86 -3.29 22.05
CA VAL A 464 -3.19 -2.80 22.43
C VAL A 464 -4.27 -3.50 21.60
N VAL A 465 -4.16 -3.47 20.27
CA VAL A 465 -5.13 -4.11 19.36
C VAL A 465 -5.28 -5.59 19.70
N THR A 466 -4.16 -6.31 19.88
CA THR A 466 -4.18 -7.74 20.22
C THR A 466 -4.85 -7.99 21.57
N SER A 467 -4.52 -7.20 22.59
CA SER A 467 -5.05 -7.38 23.95
C SER A 467 -6.54 -7.05 24.02
N VAL A 468 -6.97 -5.96 23.39
CA VAL A 468 -8.40 -5.57 23.32
C VAL A 468 -9.19 -6.60 22.52
N THR A 469 -8.68 -7.06 21.38
CA THR A 469 -9.35 -8.08 20.56
C THR A 469 -9.52 -9.39 21.34
N ARG A 470 -8.48 -9.80 22.08
CA ARG A 470 -8.54 -11.00 22.93
C ARG A 470 -9.53 -10.84 24.07
N ALA A 471 -9.49 -9.73 24.80
CA ALA A 471 -10.42 -9.46 25.90
C ALA A 471 -11.87 -9.38 25.42
N ALA A 472 -12.11 -8.77 24.25
CA ALA A 472 -13.43 -8.72 23.62
C ALA A 472 -13.96 -10.14 23.32
N ALA A 473 -13.10 -11.02 22.78
CA ALA A 473 -13.46 -12.41 22.51
C ALA A 473 -13.73 -13.22 23.79
N GLU A 474 -12.94 -13.02 24.85
CA GLU A 474 -13.13 -13.69 26.16
C GLU A 474 -14.43 -13.24 26.86
N CYS A 475 -14.88 -12.01 26.61
CA CYS A 475 -16.10 -11.43 27.19
C CYS A 475 -17.34 -11.55 26.29
N ASP A 476 -17.25 -12.17 25.11
CA ASP A 476 -18.32 -12.22 24.10
C ASP A 476 -18.85 -10.82 23.71
N LEU A 477 -17.94 -9.84 23.62
CA LEU A 477 -18.24 -8.46 23.23
C LEU A 477 -17.75 -8.17 21.81
N SER A 478 -18.55 -7.42 21.05
CA SER A 478 -18.12 -6.85 19.77
C SER A 478 -17.65 -5.41 19.98
N VAL A 479 -16.37 -5.14 19.71
CA VAL A 479 -15.75 -3.81 19.84
C VAL A 479 -15.53 -3.23 18.45
N SER A 480 -16.28 -2.20 18.09
CA SER A 480 -16.16 -1.50 16.79
C SER A 480 -15.13 -0.37 16.82
N LEU A 481 -14.95 0.28 17.97
CA LEU A 481 -13.98 1.35 18.17
C LEU A 481 -13.49 1.33 19.61
N PHE A 482 -12.19 1.53 19.80
CA PHE A 482 -11.60 1.79 21.11
C PHE A 482 -10.54 2.87 21.00
N THR A 483 -10.28 3.54 22.12
CA THR A 483 -9.15 4.45 22.27
C THR A 483 -8.34 4.01 23.48
N LEU A 484 -7.03 4.06 23.36
CA LEU A 484 -6.14 3.92 24.50
C LEU A 484 -5.51 5.28 24.76
N THR A 485 -5.81 5.84 25.92
CA THR A 485 -5.18 7.07 26.39
C THR A 485 -4.37 6.75 27.64
N PRO A 486 -3.05 7.00 27.66
CA PRO A 486 -2.28 6.89 28.89
C PRO A 486 -2.86 7.86 29.92
N ARG A 487 -3.36 7.34 31.04
CA ARG A 487 -3.85 8.17 32.14
C ARG A 487 -2.86 8.06 33.30
N TRP A 488 -2.20 9.16 33.59
CA TRP A 488 -1.49 9.33 34.84
C TRP A 488 -2.54 9.54 35.94
N GLY A 489 -2.29 8.96 37.12
CA GLY A 489 -3.23 8.95 38.25
C GLY A 489 -3.83 10.32 38.54
#